data_AF-X1PPB5-F1
#
_entry.id   AF-X1PPB5-F1
#
_cell.length_a   1.000
_cell.length_b   1.000
_cell.length_c   1.000
_cell.angle_alpha   90.00
_cell.angle_beta   90.00
_cell.angle_gamma   90.00
#
_symmetry.space_group_name_H-M   'P 1'
#
loop_
_entity.id
_entity.type
_entity.pdbx_description
1 polymer ?
#
loop_
_entity_poly.entity_id
_entity_poly.type
_entity_poly.pdbx_seq_one_letter_code
_entity_poly.pdbx_strand_id
1 'polypeptide(L)' 'MTGVFGFLAGFGGIGVSVIIFVVILLTFIPTDFDVATERAAIYTVALAYLPLMVIEGVFTALVTVFLQRVRPRVLDST' A
#
# COMPACT_ATOMS: atom_id res chain seq x y z
N MET A 1 10.93 4.51 17.47
CA MET A 1 9.64 4.90 16.85
C MET A 1 9.73 5.03 15.33
N THR A 2 10.87 5.42 14.76
CA THR A 2 11.11 5.54 13.32
C THR A 2 10.66 4.33 12.49
N GLY A 3 10.97 3.11 12.93
CA GLY A 3 10.52 1.89 12.22
C GLY A 3 9.00 1.72 12.19
N VAL A 4 8.28 2.16 13.23
CA VAL A 4 6.80 2.13 13.24
C VAL A 4 6.24 3.14 12.23
N PHE A 5 6.81 4.34 12.18
CA PHE A 5 6.44 5.33 11.16
C PHE A 5 6.80 4.86 9.75
N GLY A 6 7.94 4.21 9.56
CA GLY A 6 8.30 3.56 8.30
C GLY A 6 7.31 2.47 7.90
N PHE A 7 6.92 1.60 8.84
CA PHE A 7 5.90 0.58 8.59
C PHE A 7 4.58 1.20 8.15
N LEU A 8 4.08 2.18 8.90
CA LEU A 8 2.81 2.84 8.61
C LEU A 8 2.86 3.61 7.29
N ALA A 9 4.00 4.21 6.94
CA ALA A 9 4.19 4.89 5.67
C ALA A 9 4.12 3.90 4.49
N GLY A 10 4.83 2.76 4.57
CA GLY A 10 4.80 1.73 3.52
C GLY A 10 3.43 1.05 3.40
N PHE A 11 2.91 0.55 4.52
CA PHE A 11 1.60 -0.10 4.58
C PHE A 11 0.48 0.84 4.14
N GLY A 12 0.47 2.06 4.68
CA GLY A 12 -0.53 3.08 4.36
C GLY A 12 -0.43 3.57 2.92
N GLY A 13 0.78 3.74 2.38
CA GLY A 13 0.99 4.14 0.99
C GLY A 13 0.39 3.16 -0.02
N ILE A 14 0.64 1.86 0.18
CA ILE A 14 0.00 0.83 -0.64
C ILE A 14 -1.50 0.79 -0.37
N GLY A 15 -1.93 0.84 0.89
CA GLY A 15 -3.36 0.78 1.25
C GLY A 15 -4.20 1.89 0.58
N VAL A 16 -3.71 3.12 0.62
CA VAL A 16 -4.35 4.26 -0.07
C VAL A 16 -4.37 4.03 -1.58
N SER A 17 -3.27 3.53 -2.16
CA SER A 17 -3.20 3.23 -3.59
C SER A 17 -4.22 2.16 -4.01
N VAL A 18 -4.38 1.10 -3.22
CA VAL A 18 -5.38 0.04 -3.45
C VAL A 18 -6.80 0.61 -3.36
N ILE A 19 -7.09 1.46 -2.37
CA ILE A 19 -8.41 2.11 -2.24
C ILE A 19 -8.72 2.95 -3.47
N ILE A 20 -7.78 3.80 -3.91
CA ILE A 20 -7.96 4.62 -5.12
C ILE A 20 -8.24 3.73 -6.33
N PHE A 21 -7.45 2.66 -6.49
CA PHE A 21 -7.60 1.72 -7.60
C PHE A 21 -8.98 1.04 -7.59
N VAL A 22 -9.42 0.54 -6.43
CA VAL A 22 -10.75 -0.07 -6.26
C VAL A 22 -11.87 0.93 -6.59
N VAL A 23 -11.78 2.18 -6.12
CA VAL A 23 -12.77 3.21 -6.42
C VAL A 23 -12.85 3.48 -7.91
N ILE A 24 -11.70 3.61 -8.59
CA ILE A 24 -11.66 3.81 -10.04
C ILE A 24 -12.30 2.62 -10.75
N LEU A 25 -11.88 1.39 -10.45
CA LEU A 25 -12.40 0.22 -11.13
C LEU A 25 -13.90 0.02 -10.92
N LEU A 26 -14.41 0.23 -9.70
CA LEU A 26 -15.85 0.11 -9.42
C LEU A 26 -16.69 1.19 -10.10
N THR A 27 -16.13 2.38 -10.31
CA THR A 27 -16.83 3.51 -10.94
C THR A 27 -16.85 3.38 -12.47
N PHE A 28 -15.83 2.74 -13.05
CA PHE A 28 -15.64 2.65 -14.49
C PHE A 28 -15.78 1.20 -15.02
N ILE A 29 -16.65 0.39 -14.42
CA ILE A 29 -16.98 -0.95 -14.96
C ILE A 29 -17.69 -0.79 -16.33
N PRO A 30 -17.16 -1.37 -17.41
CA PRO A 30 -17.82 -1.35 -18.73
C PRO A 30 -19.20 -2.01 -18.69
N THR A 31 -20.15 -1.47 -19.43
CA THR A 31 -21.52 -2.00 -19.51
C THR A 31 -21.63 -3.36 -20.20
N ASP A 32 -20.59 -3.74 -20.93
CA ASP A 32 -20.53 -5.00 -21.69
C ASP A 32 -20.11 -6.20 -20.84
N PHE A 33 -19.68 -5.99 -19.59
CA PHE A 33 -19.23 -7.04 -18.68
C PHE A 33 -20.26 -7.42 -17.62
N ASP A 34 -20.14 -8.66 -17.12
CA ASP A 34 -20.92 -9.10 -15.97
C ASP A 34 -20.43 -8.37 -14.70
N VAL A 35 -21.26 -7.47 -14.20
CA VAL A 35 -20.94 -6.58 -13.07
C VAL A 35 -20.61 -7.36 -11.79
N ALA A 36 -21.26 -8.51 -11.56
CA ALA A 36 -21.02 -9.31 -10.38
C ALA A 36 -19.61 -9.94 -10.40
N THR A 37 -19.22 -10.47 -11.55
CA THR A 37 -17.90 -11.08 -11.79
C THR A 37 -16.79 -10.05 -11.67
N GLU A 38 -16.96 -8.86 -12.26
CA GLU A 38 -15.98 -7.77 -12.17
C GLU A 38 -15.78 -7.31 -10.73
N ARG A 39 -16.86 -7.10 -9.96
CA ARG A 39 -16.78 -6.73 -8.54
C ARG A 39 -16.05 -7.80 -7.72
N ALA A 40 -16.34 -9.07 -7.95
CA ALA A 40 -15.66 -10.17 -7.26
C ALA A 40 -14.17 -10.19 -7.58
N ALA A 41 -13.78 -9.99 -8.84
CA ALA A 41 -12.38 -9.90 -9.25
C ALA A 41 -11.67 -8.72 -8.59
N ILE A 42 -12.28 -7.52 -8.60
CA ILE A 42 -11.73 -6.31 -7.98
C ILE A 42 -11.49 -6.53 -6.48
N TYR A 43 -12.48 -7.05 -5.74
CA TYR A 43 -12.32 -7.30 -4.30
C TYR A 43 -11.32 -8.41 -3.99
N THR A 44 -11.26 -9.46 -4.82
CA THR A 44 -10.29 -10.54 -4.66
C THR A 44 -8.87 -10.01 -4.81
N VAL A 45 -8.62 -9.21 -5.85
CA VAL A 45 -7.33 -8.56 -6.07
C VAL A 45 -7.01 -7.59 -4.92
N ALA A 46 -7.96 -6.76 -4.49
CA ALA A 46 -7.76 -5.84 -3.36
C ALA A 46 -7.35 -6.56 -2.07
N LEU A 47 -7.97 -7.71 -1.76
CA LEU A 47 -7.58 -8.53 -0.61
C LEU A 47 -6.21 -9.19 -0.81
N ALA A 48 -5.86 -9.60 -2.04
CA ALA A 48 -4.56 -10.17 -2.36
C ALA A 48 -3.39 -9.19 -2.17
N TYR A 49 -3.67 -7.87 -2.06
CA TYR A 49 -2.65 -6.89 -1.69
C TYR A 49 -2.32 -6.89 -0.19
N LEU A 50 -3.13 -7.49 0.69
CA LEU A 50 -2.86 -7.47 2.15
C LEU A 50 -1.47 -8.04 2.53
N PRO A 51 -1.06 -9.22 2.03
CA PRO A 51 0.30 -9.72 2.28
C PRO A 51 1.37 -8.76 1.75
N LEU A 52 1.17 -8.18 0.57
CA LEU A 52 2.12 -7.24 -0.02
C LEU A 52 2.22 -5.94 0.80
N MET A 53 1.10 -5.42 1.30
CA MET A 53 1.07 -4.25 2.17
C MET A 53 1.88 -4.47 3.45
N VAL A 54 1.75 -5.66 4.05
CA VAL A 54 2.53 -6.04 5.25
C VAL A 54 4.01 -6.13 4.91
N ILE A 55 4.38 -6.80 3.81
CA ILE A 55 5.77 -6.96 3.38
C ILE A 55 6.41 -5.59 3.11
N GLU A 56 5.72 -4.71 2.38
CA GLU A 56 6.21 -3.37 2.07
C GLU A 56 6.37 -2.53 3.34
N GLY A 57 5.40 -2.59 4.25
CA GLY A 57 5.50 -1.94 5.55
C GLY A 57 6.74 -2.43 6.32
N VAL A 58 6.96 -3.74 6.40
CA VAL A 58 8.15 -4.31 7.06
C VAL A 58 9.42 -3.81 6.37
N PHE A 59 9.48 -3.84 5.04
CA PHE A 59 10.64 -3.39 4.29
C PHE A 59 10.94 -1.91 4.53
N THR A 60 9.92 -1.05 4.48
CA THR A 60 10.04 0.38 4.74
C THR A 60 10.48 0.65 6.19
N ALA A 61 9.99 -0.13 7.16
CA ALA A 61 10.46 -0.06 8.55
C ALA A 61 11.95 -0.42 8.67
N LEU A 62 12.40 -1.47 7.99
CA LEU A 62 13.81 -1.88 7.98
C LEU A 62 14.68 -0.80 7.35
N VAL A 63 14.27 -0.25 6.20
CA VAL A 63 15.00 0.82 5.50
C VAL A 63 15.09 2.07 6.36
N THR A 64 14.00 2.51 6.99
CA THR A 64 14.01 3.71 7.84
C THR A 64 14.87 3.53 9.09
N VAL A 65 14.85 2.36 9.73
CA VAL A 65 15.75 2.04 10.86
C VAL A 65 17.21 1.99 10.41
N PHE A 66 17.48 1.42 9.23
CA PHE A 66 18.82 1.39 8.66
C PHE A 66 19.34 2.79 8.36
N LEU A 67 18.54 3.62 7.69
CA LEU A 67 18.90 5.01 7.37
C LEU A 67 19.15 5.83 8.63
N GLN A 68 18.35 5.65 9.68
CA GLN A 68 18.58 6.32 10.97
C GLN A 68 19.96 5.98 11.56
N ARG A 69 20.49 4.77 11.33
CA ARG A 69 21.78 4.35 11.86
C ARG A 69 22.96 4.75 10.97
N VAL A 70 22.81 4.65 9.64
CA VAL A 70 23.92 4.82 8.69
C VAL A 70 24.03 6.25 8.16
N ARG A 71 22.89 6.89 7.90
CA ARG A 71 22.81 8.25 7.33
C ARG A 71 21.62 9.02 7.90
N PRO A 72 21.62 9.35 9.21
CA PRO A 72 20.48 9.98 9.88
C PRO A 72 20.03 11.29 9.21
N ARG A 73 20.97 12.05 8.62
CA ARG A 73 20.70 13.30 7.87
C ARG A 73 19.68 13.17 6.72
N VAL A 74 19.40 11.95 6.24
CA VAL A 74 18.39 11.72 5.20
C VAL A 74 16.97 11.76 5.76
N LEU A 75 16.81 11.46 7.05
CA LEU A 75 15.53 11.45 7.76
C LEU A 75 15.29 12.71 8.59
N ASP A 76 16.34 13.50 8.82
CA ASP A 76 16.25 14.78 9.50
C ASP A 76 15.64 15.83 8.57
N SER A 77 14.67 16.60 9.09
CA SER A 77 13.96 17.64 8.34
C SER A 77 14.70 18.98 8.32
N THR A 78 16.00 19.03 8.60
CA THR A 78 16.82 20.25 8.71
C THR A 78 18.09 20.15 7.89
#